data_AF-A0A7K7X8G1-F1
#
_entry.id   AF-A0A7K7X8G1-F1
#
_cell.length_a   1.000
_cell.length_b   1.000
_cell.length_c   1.000
_cell.angle_alpha   90.00
_cell.angle_beta   90.00
_cell.angle_gamma   90.00
#
_symmetry.space_group_name_H-M   'P 1'
#
loop_
_entity.id
_entity.type
_entity.pdbx_description
1 polymer ?
#
loop_
_entity_poly.entity_id
_entity_poly.type
_entity_poly.pdbx_seq_one_letter_code
_entity_poly.pdbx_strand_id
1 'polypeptide(L)'
;RLTIAFFALSGLDMLDSLDVVNKDDIIEWIYSLQVLPTEDRSNMNRCGFRGSSYLGMPFNPSKGPGISHPYDSGHIAMTYTGLSCLVILGDDLSRVNKDAILAGLRALQLEDGSFCAVLEGSENDMRFVYCASCICYMLDNWSGMDMKKAIDYIRRSMSYDNGLAQGAGLESHGGSTFCGIASLCLMGKLEEVFSEKELNRIRRWCIMRQQNGYHGRPNKPVDTCYSFWVGATLKLLNIFQYTNFEKNRNYILSTQDRLVGGFAKWPDSHP
;
A
#
# COMPACT_ATOMS: atom_id res chain seq x y z
N ARG A 1 14.51 5.42 -3.85
CA ARG A 1 13.07 5.77 -3.75
C ARG A 1 12.49 4.98 -2.59
N LEU A 2 11.67 5.61 -1.74
CA LEU A 2 11.22 5.04 -0.46
C LEU A 2 10.50 3.69 -0.57
N THR A 3 9.67 3.48 -1.61
CA THR A 3 9.01 2.18 -1.83
C THR A 3 9.98 1.03 -2.15
N ILE A 4 11.12 1.32 -2.79
CA ILE A 4 12.17 0.32 -3.04
C ILE A 4 12.87 -0.05 -1.73
N ALA A 5 13.11 0.94 -0.86
CA ALA A 5 13.61 0.68 0.49
C ALA A 5 12.63 -0.18 1.28
N PHE A 6 11.33 0.10 1.19
CA PHE A 6 10.29 -0.74 1.79
C PHE A 6 10.35 -2.20 1.30
N PHE A 7 10.44 -2.45 -0.01
CA PHE A 7 10.54 -3.82 -0.50
C PHE A 7 11.81 -4.53 -0.02
N ALA A 8 12.95 -3.85 0.04
CA ALA A 8 14.19 -4.42 0.54
C ALA A 8 14.13 -4.69 2.06
N LEU A 9 13.70 -3.70 2.85
CA LEU A 9 13.64 -3.79 4.31
C LEU A 9 12.58 -4.80 4.77
N SER A 10 11.36 -4.71 4.23
CA SER A 10 10.31 -5.68 4.54
C SER A 10 10.66 -7.08 4.03
N GLY A 11 11.40 -7.19 2.92
CA GLY A 11 11.92 -8.47 2.44
C GLY A 11 12.98 -9.07 3.36
N LEU A 12 13.93 -8.26 3.84
CA LEU A 12 14.92 -8.68 4.85
C LEU A 12 14.25 -9.08 6.17
N ASP A 13 13.27 -8.32 6.62
CA ASP A 13 12.46 -8.63 7.80
C ASP A 13 11.70 -9.95 7.65
N MET A 14 11.09 -10.19 6.49
CA MET A 14 10.41 -11.45 6.18
C MET A 14 11.36 -12.66 6.16
N LEU A 15 12.65 -12.42 5.98
CA LEU A 15 13.73 -13.42 6.00
C LEU A 15 14.52 -13.39 7.32
N ASP A 16 14.07 -12.65 8.33
CA ASP A 16 14.73 -12.49 9.63
C ASP A 16 16.21 -12.09 9.49
N SER A 17 16.47 -11.11 8.61
CA SER A 17 17.83 -10.69 8.20
C SER A 17 18.02 -9.18 8.27
N LEU A 18 17.30 -8.48 9.15
CA LEU A 18 17.45 -7.03 9.33
C LEU A 18 18.76 -6.63 10.04
N ASP A 19 19.48 -7.57 10.61
CA ASP A 19 20.80 -7.37 11.25
C ASP A 19 21.89 -6.99 10.24
N VAL A 20 21.68 -7.28 8.95
CA VAL A 20 22.67 -7.00 7.88
C VAL A 20 22.71 -5.52 7.46
N VAL A 21 21.83 -4.67 7.99
CA VAL A 21 21.74 -3.25 7.67
C VAL A 21 21.94 -2.36 8.90
N ASN A 22 22.48 -1.17 8.70
CA ASN A 22 22.51 -0.15 9.76
C ASN A 22 21.13 0.49 9.89
N LYS A 23 20.35 0.06 10.89
CA LYS A 23 18.97 0.55 11.10
C LYS A 23 18.93 2.05 11.38
N ASP A 24 19.85 2.57 12.20
CA ASP A 24 19.86 3.97 12.62
C ASP A 24 20.08 4.92 11.44
N ASP A 25 21.05 4.62 10.56
CA ASP A 25 21.34 5.43 9.37
C ASP A 25 20.12 5.49 8.43
N ILE A 26 19.43 4.36 8.27
CA ILE A 26 18.25 4.26 7.41
C ILE A 26 17.06 5.00 8.03
N ILE A 27 16.88 4.93 9.35
CA ILE A 27 15.87 5.71 10.08
C ILE A 27 16.12 7.20 9.88
N GLU A 28 17.35 7.70 10.06
CA GLU A 28 17.68 9.11 9.80
C GLU A 28 17.40 9.51 8.35
N TRP A 29 17.73 8.64 7.39
CA TRP A 29 17.39 8.85 5.99
C TRP A 29 15.87 8.92 5.74
N ILE A 30 15.08 8.03 6.33
CA ILE A 30 13.62 8.06 6.17
C ILE A 30 13.05 9.36 6.76
N TYR A 31 13.50 9.75 7.96
CA TYR A 31 13.08 11.01 8.57
C TYR A 31 13.50 12.24 7.78
N SER A 32 14.57 12.16 6.98
CA SER A 32 14.92 13.25 6.07
C SER A 32 13.91 13.48 4.96
N LEU A 33 13.06 12.49 4.69
CA LEU A 33 12.01 12.56 3.68
C LEU A 33 10.67 13.06 4.23
N GLN A 34 10.51 13.24 5.54
CA GLN A 34 9.28 13.79 6.10
C GLN A 34 9.11 15.25 5.67
N VAL A 35 7.93 15.58 5.14
CA VAL A 35 7.49 16.95 4.88
C VAL A 35 6.82 17.43 6.16
N LEU A 36 7.59 18.17 6.96
CA LEU A 36 7.12 18.75 8.21
C LEU A 36 6.32 20.04 7.97
N PRO A 37 5.43 20.42 8.90
CA PRO A 37 4.79 21.72 8.83
C PRO A 37 5.83 22.84 9.00
N THR A 38 5.66 23.93 8.26
CA THR A 38 6.38 25.19 8.44
C THR A 38 6.04 25.82 9.79
N GLU A 39 6.82 26.81 10.24
CA GLU A 39 6.59 27.51 11.52
C GLU A 39 5.18 28.12 11.62
N ASP A 40 4.68 28.69 10.52
CA ASP A 40 3.33 29.25 10.40
C ASP A 40 2.24 28.18 10.15
N ARG A 41 2.65 26.91 9.99
CA ARG A 41 1.79 25.75 9.72
C ARG A 41 0.92 25.90 8.46
N SER A 42 1.31 26.74 7.51
CA SER A 42 0.52 27.02 6.30
C SER A 42 0.47 25.84 5.31
N ASN A 43 1.41 24.89 5.40
CA ASN A 43 1.53 23.73 4.51
C ASN A 43 0.99 22.41 5.12
N MET A 44 0.14 22.45 6.14
CA MET A 44 -0.38 21.23 6.81
C MET A 44 -1.03 20.22 5.84
N ASN A 45 -1.68 20.71 4.78
CA ASN A 45 -2.31 19.90 3.73
C ASN A 45 -1.32 19.21 2.78
N ARG A 46 -0.03 19.57 2.83
CA ARG A 46 1.05 18.98 2.02
C ARG A 46 1.94 18.02 2.79
N CYS A 47 1.73 17.89 4.09
CA CYS A 47 2.60 17.09 4.96
C CYS A 47 2.45 15.58 4.70
N GLY A 48 3.51 14.83 4.97
CA GLY A 48 3.63 13.41 4.60
C GLY A 48 5.10 13.01 4.45
N PHE A 49 5.39 12.04 3.60
CA PHE A 49 6.77 11.71 3.21
C PHE A 49 6.98 11.89 1.71
N ARG A 50 8.19 12.33 1.34
CA ARG A 50 8.68 12.36 -0.05
C ARG A 50 9.15 10.97 -0.48
N GLY A 51 9.21 10.74 -1.79
CA GLY A 51 9.79 9.49 -2.33
C GLY A 51 11.32 9.45 -2.36
N SER A 52 11.96 10.62 -2.37
CA SER A 52 13.41 10.83 -2.30
C SER A 52 13.71 12.33 -2.12
N SER A 53 14.99 12.71 -2.06
CA SER A 53 15.47 14.10 -1.99
C SER A 53 15.59 14.80 -3.35
N TYR A 54 14.85 14.36 -4.38
CA TYR A 54 15.02 14.84 -5.76
C TYR A 54 14.75 16.34 -5.94
N LEU A 55 13.98 16.96 -5.05
CA LEU A 55 13.71 18.41 -5.05
C LEU A 55 14.92 19.24 -4.62
N GLY A 56 16.02 18.62 -4.15
CA GLY A 56 17.20 19.34 -3.68
C GLY A 56 17.02 20.02 -2.32
N MET A 57 16.00 19.62 -1.55
CA MET A 57 15.82 20.09 -0.17
C MET A 57 17.04 19.68 0.68
N PRO A 58 17.55 20.57 1.55
CA PRO A 58 18.63 20.22 2.47
C PRO A 58 18.27 19.02 3.33
N PHE A 59 19.25 18.14 3.59
CA PHE A 59 19.06 16.99 4.45
C PHE A 59 18.71 17.45 5.88
N ASN A 60 17.50 17.11 6.34
CA ASN A 60 17.04 17.39 7.69
C ASN A 60 16.26 16.17 8.21
N PRO A 61 16.82 15.34 9.12
CA PRO A 61 16.19 14.13 9.64
C PRO A 61 15.09 14.43 10.68
N SER A 62 14.10 15.24 10.26
CA SER A 62 12.97 15.69 11.07
C SER A 62 13.35 16.44 12.37
N LYS A 63 14.35 17.33 12.28
CA LYS A 63 14.79 18.20 13.37
C LYS A 63 14.36 19.64 13.09
N GLY A 64 13.59 20.23 14.01
CA GLY A 64 13.04 21.59 13.85
C GLY A 64 11.87 21.68 12.85
N PRO A 65 11.47 22.90 12.45
CA PRO A 65 10.34 23.13 11.55
C PRO A 65 10.66 22.77 10.09
N GLY A 66 9.62 22.61 9.27
CA GLY A 66 9.75 22.41 7.82
C GLY A 66 10.24 23.67 7.10
N ILE A 67 11.00 23.47 6.02
CA ILE A 67 11.46 24.56 5.14
C ILE A 67 10.40 24.75 4.05
N SER A 68 9.90 25.98 3.90
CA SER A 68 8.91 26.30 2.86
C SER A 68 9.51 26.12 1.46
N HIS A 69 8.80 25.40 0.59
CA HIS A 69 9.15 25.25 -0.81
C HIS A 69 7.88 25.14 -1.67
N PRO A 70 7.79 25.84 -2.82
CA PRO A 70 6.53 25.97 -3.58
C PRO A 70 5.90 24.65 -4.06
N TYR A 71 6.72 23.63 -4.30
CA TYR A 71 6.32 22.35 -4.88
C TYR A 71 6.66 21.14 -4.00
N ASP A 72 7.02 21.38 -2.75
CA ASP A 72 7.37 20.30 -1.85
C ASP A 72 6.13 19.79 -1.10
N SER A 73 5.79 18.53 -1.35
CA SER A 73 4.63 17.86 -0.78
C SER A 73 4.91 16.37 -0.56
N GLY A 74 4.17 15.80 0.39
CA GLY A 74 4.15 14.36 0.61
C GLY A 74 3.39 13.63 -0.48
N HIS A 75 3.74 12.36 -0.68
CA HIS A 75 3.02 11.46 -1.57
C HIS A 75 2.46 10.30 -0.76
N ILE A 76 1.16 9.98 -0.89
CA ILE A 76 0.45 9.04 -0.02
C ILE A 76 1.13 7.66 0.08
N ALA A 77 1.57 7.08 -1.04
CA ALA A 77 2.29 5.80 -1.03
C ALA A 77 3.67 5.88 -0.35
N MET A 78 4.32 7.06 -0.39
CA MET A 78 5.59 7.30 0.29
C MET A 78 5.36 7.52 1.78
N THR A 79 4.27 8.19 2.18
CA THR A 79 3.85 8.28 3.58
C THR A 79 3.55 6.90 4.15
N TYR A 80 2.78 6.07 3.43
CA TYR A 80 2.55 4.68 3.81
C TYR A 80 3.88 3.90 3.97
N THR A 81 4.69 3.85 2.93
CA THR A 81 5.92 3.04 2.97
C THR A 81 6.97 3.60 3.93
N GLY A 82 7.04 4.90 4.13
CA GLY A 82 7.92 5.54 5.12
C GLY A 82 7.58 5.15 6.55
N LEU A 83 6.30 5.29 6.93
CA LEU A 83 5.82 4.83 8.25
C LEU A 83 6.05 3.33 8.43
N SER A 84 5.75 2.52 7.41
CA SER A 84 5.98 1.09 7.47
C SER A 84 7.45 0.74 7.65
N CYS A 85 8.37 1.42 6.96
CA CYS A 85 9.81 1.19 7.12
C CYS A 85 10.29 1.56 8.52
N LEU A 86 9.82 2.68 9.08
CA LEU A 86 10.17 3.08 10.45
C LEU A 86 9.76 2.00 11.45
N VAL A 87 8.53 1.48 11.35
CA VAL A 87 8.04 0.38 12.20
C VAL A 87 8.88 -0.89 12.04
N ILE A 88 9.19 -1.29 10.79
CA ILE A 88 10.03 -2.48 10.49
C ILE A 88 11.42 -2.33 11.13
N LEU A 89 11.99 -1.12 11.11
CA LEU A 89 13.31 -0.85 11.68
C LEU A 89 13.30 -0.73 13.21
N GLY A 90 12.14 -0.77 13.85
CA GLY A 90 11.98 -0.69 15.31
C GLY A 90 11.94 0.74 15.86
N ASP A 91 11.73 1.74 15.00
CA ASP A 91 11.50 3.12 15.44
C ASP A 91 10.09 3.25 16.05
N ASP A 92 9.95 4.12 17.06
CA ASP A 92 8.72 4.31 17.83
C ASP A 92 7.76 5.35 17.25
N LEU A 93 8.11 5.93 16.10
CA LEU A 93 7.40 7.00 15.40
C LEU A 93 7.29 8.32 16.19
N SER A 94 8.08 8.53 17.24
CA SER A 94 8.04 9.74 18.09
C SER A 94 8.35 11.03 17.33
N ARG A 95 9.16 10.97 16.27
CA ARG A 95 9.50 12.11 15.41
C ARG A 95 8.53 12.29 14.23
N VAL A 96 7.53 11.42 14.10
CA VAL A 96 6.48 11.58 13.10
C VAL A 96 5.50 12.66 13.56
N ASN A 97 5.28 13.69 12.75
CA ASN A 97 4.23 14.65 13.00
C ASN A 97 2.88 14.08 12.57
N LYS A 98 2.29 13.27 13.46
CA LYS A 98 1.06 12.50 13.19
C LYS A 98 -0.10 13.40 12.74
N ASP A 99 -0.30 14.54 13.41
CA ASP A 99 -1.36 15.49 13.07
C ASP A 99 -1.19 16.09 11.67
N ALA A 100 0.05 16.41 11.28
CA ALA A 100 0.35 16.93 9.95
C ALA A 100 0.13 15.86 8.88
N ILE A 101 0.52 14.61 9.12
CA ILE A 101 0.25 13.50 8.20
C ILE A 101 -1.25 13.30 8.02
N LEU A 102 -2.04 13.29 9.10
CA LEU A 102 -3.48 13.11 9.02
C LEU A 102 -4.17 14.31 8.33
N ALA A 103 -3.65 15.53 8.49
CA ALA A 103 -4.12 16.70 7.76
C ALA A 103 -3.83 16.60 6.25
N GLY A 104 -2.61 16.19 5.89
CA GLY A 104 -2.26 15.90 4.50
C GLY A 104 -3.14 14.80 3.91
N LEU A 105 -3.35 13.71 4.65
CA LEU A 105 -4.16 12.59 4.19
C LEU A 105 -5.62 12.98 3.92
N ARG A 106 -6.24 13.78 4.81
CA ARG A 106 -7.60 14.31 4.59
C ARG A 106 -7.69 15.15 3.32
N ALA A 107 -6.66 15.96 3.04
CA ALA A 107 -6.64 16.82 1.87
C ALA A 107 -6.56 16.06 0.54
N LEU A 108 -6.15 14.78 0.58
CA LEU A 108 -6.06 13.92 -0.60
C LEU A 108 -7.37 13.19 -0.91
N GLN A 109 -8.33 13.13 0.01
CA GLN A 109 -9.58 12.42 -0.23
C GLN A 109 -10.53 13.24 -1.12
N LEU A 110 -11.09 12.59 -2.13
CA LEU A 110 -12.03 13.16 -3.07
C LEU A 110 -13.48 13.00 -2.61
N GLU A 111 -14.39 13.67 -3.32
CA GLU A 111 -15.83 13.62 -3.03
C GLU A 111 -16.39 12.19 -3.12
N ASP A 112 -15.89 11.39 -4.07
CA ASP A 112 -16.29 10.00 -4.27
C ASP A 112 -15.72 9.04 -3.21
N GLY A 113 -14.86 9.51 -2.31
CA GLY A 113 -14.24 8.73 -1.24
C GLY A 113 -12.90 8.08 -1.57
N SER A 114 -12.47 8.11 -2.84
CA SER A 114 -11.10 7.72 -3.22
C SER A 114 -10.09 8.80 -2.86
N PHE A 115 -8.81 8.54 -3.12
CA PHE A 115 -7.71 9.44 -2.78
C PHE A 115 -6.85 9.73 -4.00
N CYS A 116 -6.32 10.94 -4.08
CA CYS A 116 -5.17 11.27 -4.92
C CYS A 116 -3.86 10.89 -4.22
N ALA A 117 -2.77 10.88 -4.98
CA ALA A 117 -1.42 10.59 -4.51
C ALA A 117 -0.75 11.80 -3.84
N VAL A 118 -0.96 13.00 -4.40
CA VAL A 118 -0.34 14.26 -4.00
C VAL A 118 -1.36 15.39 -4.07
N LEU A 119 -1.14 16.47 -3.31
CA LEU A 119 -2.07 17.60 -3.22
C LEU A 119 -2.20 18.36 -4.54
N GLU A 120 -1.12 18.41 -5.32
CA GLU A 120 -1.06 19.08 -6.62
C GLU A 120 -1.99 18.43 -7.68
N GLY A 121 -2.51 17.24 -7.39
CA GLY A 121 -3.37 16.46 -8.28
C GLY A 121 -2.65 15.28 -8.90
N SER A 122 -3.37 14.18 -9.04
CA SER A 122 -2.94 12.95 -9.71
C SER A 122 -4.18 12.17 -10.15
N GLU A 123 -3.99 10.95 -10.67
CA GLU A 123 -5.07 9.98 -10.73
C GLU A 123 -5.56 9.59 -9.33
N ASN A 124 -6.77 9.04 -9.25
CA ASN A 124 -7.39 8.55 -8.02
C ASN A 124 -7.95 7.13 -8.24
N ASP A 125 -7.60 6.19 -7.37
CA ASP A 125 -8.11 4.82 -7.42
C ASP A 125 -7.88 4.05 -6.10
N MET A 126 -8.25 2.77 -6.13
CA MET A 126 -8.18 1.84 -5.00
C MET A 126 -6.77 1.71 -4.38
N ARG A 127 -5.70 1.97 -5.13
CA ARG A 127 -4.32 1.92 -4.60
C ARG A 127 -4.15 2.92 -3.46
N PHE A 128 -4.70 4.11 -3.62
CA PHE A 128 -4.55 5.19 -2.66
C PHE A 128 -5.54 5.07 -1.49
N VAL A 129 -6.69 4.43 -1.69
CA VAL A 129 -7.57 4.00 -0.59
C VAL A 129 -6.84 3.04 0.37
N TYR A 130 -6.10 2.07 -0.19
CA TYR A 130 -5.28 1.16 0.61
C TYR A 130 -4.15 1.89 1.35
N CYS A 131 -3.42 2.79 0.67
CA CYS A 131 -2.39 3.59 1.31
C CYS A 131 -2.95 4.40 2.49
N ALA A 132 -4.11 5.06 2.31
CA ALA A 132 -4.77 5.81 3.36
C ALA A 132 -5.16 4.92 4.54
N SER A 133 -5.69 3.72 4.27
CA SER A 133 -6.09 2.76 5.29
C SER A 133 -4.90 2.29 6.13
N CYS A 134 -3.77 1.98 5.49
CA CYS A 134 -2.54 1.62 6.19
C CYS A 134 -1.99 2.75 7.05
N ILE A 135 -2.00 4.00 6.56
CA ILE A 135 -1.53 5.16 7.31
C ILE A 135 -2.38 5.35 8.57
N CYS A 136 -3.71 5.39 8.43
CA CYS A 136 -4.62 5.52 9.57
C CYS A 136 -4.43 4.37 10.58
N TYR A 137 -4.25 3.14 10.10
CA TYR A 137 -4.04 1.98 10.95
C TYR A 137 -2.71 2.04 11.72
N MET A 138 -1.58 2.33 11.06
CA MET A 138 -0.27 2.42 11.73
C MET A 138 -0.18 3.59 12.70
N LEU A 139 -0.90 4.68 12.45
CA LEU A 139 -0.98 5.82 13.37
C LEU A 139 -2.05 5.65 14.45
N ASP A 140 -2.79 4.54 14.43
CA ASP A 140 -3.95 4.25 15.29
C ASP A 140 -4.94 5.43 15.37
N ASN A 141 -5.20 6.06 14.21
CA ASN A 141 -6.05 7.24 14.14
C ASN A 141 -6.72 7.37 12.75
N TRP A 142 -8.03 7.16 12.73
CA TRP A 142 -8.84 7.19 11.50
C TRP A 142 -9.35 8.59 11.12
N SER A 143 -8.99 9.64 11.84
CA SER A 143 -9.35 11.03 11.47
C SER A 143 -8.70 11.51 10.17
N GLY A 144 -7.76 10.74 9.61
CA GLY A 144 -7.14 11.01 8.31
C GLY A 144 -8.06 10.81 7.11
N MET A 145 -9.27 10.28 7.30
CA MET A 145 -10.24 10.05 6.22
C MET A 145 -11.70 10.13 6.68
N ASP A 146 -12.59 10.46 5.76
CA ASP A 146 -14.00 10.07 5.82
C ASP A 146 -14.11 8.58 5.45
N MET A 147 -14.15 7.74 6.48
CA MET A 147 -14.23 6.28 6.33
C MET A 147 -15.50 5.84 5.60
N LYS A 148 -16.63 6.54 5.81
CA LYS A 148 -17.91 6.17 5.17
C LYS A 148 -17.81 6.32 3.66
N LYS A 149 -17.27 7.46 3.19
CA LYS A 149 -17.04 7.67 1.76
C LYS A 149 -16.05 6.67 1.16
N ALA A 150 -14.97 6.34 1.88
CA ALA A 150 -14.02 5.34 1.43
C ALA A 150 -14.69 3.95 1.27
N ILE A 151 -15.54 3.55 2.23
CA ILE A 151 -16.34 2.32 2.13
C ILE A 151 -17.30 2.38 0.94
N ASP A 152 -17.98 3.50 0.71
CA ASP A 152 -18.88 3.69 -0.43
C ASP A 152 -18.13 3.60 -1.78
N TYR A 153 -16.88 4.08 -1.85
CA TYR A 153 -16.01 3.88 -3.01
C TYR A 153 -15.65 2.40 -3.22
N ILE A 154 -15.24 1.71 -2.16
CA ILE A 154 -14.92 0.27 -2.18
C ILE A 154 -16.12 -0.54 -2.67
N ARG A 155 -17.32 -0.31 -2.12
CA ARG A 155 -18.55 -1.01 -2.54
C ARG A 155 -18.87 -0.79 -4.01
N ARG A 156 -18.81 0.46 -4.49
CA ARG A 156 -19.10 0.81 -5.90
C ARG A 156 -18.09 0.24 -6.89
N SER A 157 -16.89 -0.12 -6.44
CA SER A 157 -15.86 -0.74 -7.28
C SER A 157 -16.10 -2.22 -7.60
N MET A 158 -17.03 -2.88 -6.90
CA MET A 158 -17.37 -4.28 -7.20
C MET A 158 -17.98 -4.37 -8.60
N SER A 159 -17.34 -5.15 -9.47
CA SER A 159 -17.77 -5.34 -10.85
C SER A 159 -18.86 -6.42 -10.97
N TYR A 160 -19.44 -6.56 -12.16
CA TYR A 160 -20.48 -7.57 -12.43
C TYR A 160 -19.97 -9.00 -12.29
N ASP A 161 -18.66 -9.21 -12.47
CA ASP A 161 -18.01 -10.51 -12.28
C ASP A 161 -17.61 -10.79 -10.82
N ASN A 162 -17.91 -9.85 -9.92
CA ASN A 162 -17.73 -9.90 -8.47
C ASN A 162 -16.29 -9.77 -7.96
N GLY A 163 -15.32 -9.44 -8.81
CA GLY A 163 -14.06 -8.87 -8.34
C GLY A 163 -14.20 -7.36 -8.08
N LEU A 164 -13.25 -6.77 -7.38
CA LEU A 164 -13.18 -5.31 -7.18
C LEU A 164 -12.24 -4.68 -8.19
N ALA A 165 -12.68 -3.61 -8.82
CA ALA A 165 -11.95 -2.85 -9.83
C ALA A 165 -11.23 -1.64 -9.22
N GLN A 166 -10.45 -0.92 -10.03
CA GLN A 166 -9.79 0.31 -9.58
C GLN A 166 -10.77 1.42 -9.16
N GLY A 167 -11.97 1.39 -9.73
CA GLY A 167 -13.09 2.30 -9.47
C GLY A 167 -14.37 1.76 -10.12
N ALA A 168 -15.49 2.45 -9.92
CA ALA A 168 -16.79 2.01 -10.43
C ALA A 168 -16.81 1.84 -11.95
N GLY A 169 -17.38 0.73 -12.44
CA GLY A 169 -17.53 0.44 -13.87
C GLY A 169 -16.25 -0.05 -14.58
N LEU A 170 -15.11 -0.11 -13.89
CA LEU A 170 -13.86 -0.62 -14.46
C LEU A 170 -13.77 -2.16 -14.37
N GLU A 171 -12.82 -2.73 -15.10
CA GLU A 171 -12.52 -4.17 -15.04
C GLU A 171 -11.97 -4.54 -13.65
N SER A 172 -12.53 -5.59 -13.04
CA SER A 172 -12.05 -6.10 -11.76
C SER A 172 -10.63 -6.63 -11.88
N HIS A 173 -9.83 -6.49 -10.82
CA HIS A 173 -8.40 -6.79 -10.86
C HIS A 173 -7.88 -7.26 -9.50
N GLY A 174 -6.93 -8.19 -9.48
CA GLY A 174 -6.42 -8.83 -8.26
C GLY A 174 -5.80 -7.81 -7.30
N GLY A 175 -5.05 -6.85 -7.85
CA GLY A 175 -4.49 -5.72 -7.09
C GLY A 175 -5.55 -4.84 -6.42
N SER A 176 -6.56 -4.35 -7.16
CA SER A 176 -7.63 -3.53 -6.55
C SER A 176 -8.53 -4.34 -5.62
N THR A 177 -8.71 -5.64 -5.89
CA THR A 177 -9.44 -6.53 -4.99
C THR A 177 -8.71 -6.71 -3.66
N PHE A 178 -7.38 -6.88 -3.68
CA PHE A 178 -6.58 -6.80 -2.48
C PHE A 178 -6.74 -5.46 -1.77
N CYS A 179 -6.54 -4.35 -2.49
CA CYS A 179 -6.61 -3.02 -1.89
C CYS A 179 -7.96 -2.77 -1.21
N GLY A 180 -9.08 -3.12 -1.84
CA GLY A 180 -10.41 -2.96 -1.26
C GLY A 180 -10.65 -3.86 -0.05
N ILE A 181 -10.41 -5.18 -0.18
CA ILE A 181 -10.63 -6.14 0.90
C ILE A 181 -9.71 -5.86 2.10
N ALA A 182 -8.41 -5.62 1.86
CA ALA A 182 -7.46 -5.32 2.92
C ALA A 182 -7.79 -4.01 3.63
N SER A 183 -8.24 -2.98 2.91
CA SER A 183 -8.71 -1.72 3.53
C SER A 183 -9.88 -1.98 4.50
N LEU A 184 -10.89 -2.76 4.06
CA LEU A 184 -12.02 -3.11 4.92
C LEU A 184 -11.61 -3.97 6.13
N CYS A 185 -10.64 -4.86 5.96
CA CYS A 185 -10.08 -5.63 7.09
C CYS A 185 -9.36 -4.71 8.10
N LEU A 186 -8.52 -3.77 7.63
CA LEU A 186 -7.86 -2.79 8.50
C LEU A 186 -8.86 -1.92 9.24
N MET A 187 -9.96 -1.53 8.58
CA MET A 187 -11.06 -0.78 9.20
C MET A 187 -11.90 -1.62 10.17
N GLY A 188 -11.78 -2.96 10.16
CA GLY A 188 -12.65 -3.85 10.93
C GLY A 188 -14.10 -3.89 10.41
N LYS A 189 -14.31 -3.66 9.11
CA LYS A 189 -15.62 -3.43 8.49
C LYS A 189 -16.01 -4.43 7.40
N LEU A 190 -15.21 -5.46 7.14
CA LEU A 190 -15.45 -6.41 6.04
C LEU A 190 -16.86 -7.02 6.05
N GLU A 191 -17.25 -7.62 7.19
CA GLU A 191 -18.53 -8.31 7.37
C GLU A 191 -19.72 -7.34 7.50
N GLU A 192 -19.48 -6.08 7.89
CA GLU A 192 -20.49 -5.02 7.90
C GLU A 192 -20.77 -4.53 6.47
N VAL A 193 -19.73 -4.48 5.64
CA VAL A 193 -19.79 -3.92 4.31
C VAL A 193 -20.31 -4.92 3.30
N PHE A 194 -19.82 -6.16 3.27
CA PHE A 194 -20.26 -7.17 2.32
C PHE A 194 -21.04 -8.27 3.02
N SER A 195 -22.24 -8.56 2.52
CA SER A 195 -23.02 -9.72 2.96
C SER A 195 -22.28 -11.03 2.66
N GLU A 196 -22.60 -12.09 3.40
CA GLU A 196 -21.99 -13.41 3.17
C GLU A 196 -22.20 -13.91 1.73
N LYS A 197 -23.30 -13.53 1.07
CA LYS A 197 -23.53 -13.82 -0.36
C LYS A 197 -22.54 -13.07 -1.27
N GLU A 198 -22.28 -11.80 -1.00
CA GLU A 198 -21.29 -10.99 -1.73
C GLU A 198 -19.86 -11.52 -1.46
N LEU A 199 -19.52 -11.81 -0.20
CA LEU A 199 -18.23 -12.40 0.15
C LEU A 199 -18.01 -13.74 -0.56
N ASN A 200 -19.02 -14.61 -0.64
CA ASN A 200 -18.91 -15.86 -1.40
C ASN A 200 -18.67 -15.65 -2.90
N ARG A 201 -19.21 -14.58 -3.48
CA ARG A 201 -18.96 -14.21 -4.88
C ARG A 201 -17.54 -13.68 -5.08
N ILE A 202 -17.06 -12.84 -4.17
CA ILE A 202 -15.67 -12.33 -4.18
C ILE A 202 -14.68 -13.48 -3.98
N ARG A 203 -14.94 -14.38 -3.03
CA ARG A 203 -14.19 -15.62 -2.79
C ARG A 203 -14.08 -16.45 -4.07
N ARG A 204 -15.20 -16.65 -4.77
CA ARG A 204 -15.23 -17.34 -6.07
C ARG A 204 -14.35 -16.63 -7.11
N TRP A 205 -14.48 -15.32 -7.25
CA TRP A 205 -13.69 -14.57 -8.23
C TRP A 205 -12.18 -14.69 -7.95
N CYS A 206 -11.78 -14.55 -6.68
CA CYS A 206 -10.39 -14.62 -6.24
C CYS A 206 -9.79 -16.02 -6.43
N ILE A 207 -10.50 -17.09 -6.06
CA ILE A 207 -9.94 -18.44 -6.17
C ILE A 207 -9.77 -18.88 -7.63
N MET A 208 -10.63 -18.36 -8.52
CA MET A 208 -10.54 -18.57 -9.98
C MET A 208 -9.34 -17.88 -10.63
N ARG A 209 -8.55 -17.11 -9.87
CA ARG A 209 -7.32 -16.49 -10.38
C ARG A 209 -6.15 -17.47 -10.44
N GLN A 210 -6.23 -18.61 -9.73
CA GLN A 210 -5.16 -19.60 -9.74
C GLN A 210 -5.17 -20.40 -11.04
N GLN A 211 -4.04 -20.43 -11.74
CA GLN A 211 -3.77 -21.32 -12.89
C GLN A 211 -2.71 -22.36 -12.50
N ASN A 212 -1.47 -21.89 -12.34
CA ASN A 212 -0.37 -22.57 -11.67
C ASN A 212 0.16 -21.67 -10.53
N GLY A 213 0.59 -20.45 -10.87
CA GLY A 213 0.54 -19.28 -10.00
C GLY A 213 -0.79 -18.53 -10.15
N TYR A 214 -0.79 -17.24 -9.87
CA TYR A 214 -1.99 -16.39 -9.95
C TYR A 214 -1.86 -15.34 -11.06
N HIS A 215 -2.97 -15.02 -11.72
CA HIS A 215 -3.07 -13.87 -12.62
C HIS A 215 -3.94 -12.76 -12.03
N GLY A 216 -3.73 -11.52 -12.49
CA GLY A 216 -4.49 -10.37 -12.00
C GLY A 216 -5.92 -10.30 -12.48
N ARG A 217 -6.22 -10.87 -13.67
CA ARG A 217 -7.50 -10.73 -14.37
C ARG A 217 -7.79 -11.92 -15.28
N PRO A 218 -9.05 -12.21 -15.63
CA PRO A 218 -9.39 -13.34 -16.48
C PRO A 218 -8.64 -13.29 -17.82
N ASN A 219 -8.21 -14.44 -18.32
CA ASN A 219 -7.49 -14.56 -19.60
C ASN A 219 -6.17 -13.78 -19.72
N LYS A 220 -5.57 -13.36 -18.59
CA LYS A 220 -4.21 -12.80 -18.56
C LYS A 220 -3.19 -13.85 -18.11
N PRO A 221 -1.92 -13.74 -18.51
CA PRO A 221 -0.86 -14.59 -17.98
C PRO A 221 -0.72 -14.39 -16.46
N VAL A 222 -0.25 -15.44 -15.79
CA VAL A 222 0.15 -15.39 -14.39
C VAL A 222 1.35 -14.45 -14.20
N ASP A 223 1.52 -13.95 -12.97
CA ASP A 223 2.60 -13.05 -12.57
C ASP A 223 2.87 -13.26 -11.08
N THR A 224 4.15 -13.43 -10.71
CA THR A 224 4.59 -13.80 -9.36
C THR A 224 3.92 -12.96 -8.27
N CYS A 225 3.78 -11.64 -8.48
CA CYS A 225 3.25 -10.74 -7.46
C CYS A 225 1.79 -11.04 -7.09
N TYR A 226 0.99 -11.65 -7.97
CA TYR A 226 -0.39 -12.02 -7.63
C TYR A 226 -0.49 -13.17 -6.65
N SER A 227 0.59 -13.93 -6.44
CA SER A 227 0.66 -14.90 -5.36
C SER A 227 0.54 -14.21 -3.99
N PHE A 228 0.99 -12.95 -3.89
CA PHE A 228 0.67 -12.09 -2.75
C PHE A 228 -0.68 -11.40 -2.93
N TRP A 229 -0.90 -10.62 -4.00
CA TRP A 229 -2.12 -9.80 -4.10
C TRP A 229 -3.41 -10.64 -3.96
N VAL A 230 -3.53 -11.72 -4.75
CA VAL A 230 -4.70 -12.60 -4.67
C VAL A 230 -4.59 -13.55 -3.48
N GLY A 231 -3.41 -14.13 -3.22
CA GLY A 231 -3.22 -15.06 -2.10
C GLY A 231 -3.53 -14.44 -0.74
N ALA A 232 -3.06 -13.23 -0.47
CA ALA A 232 -3.37 -12.47 0.74
C ALA A 232 -4.86 -12.12 0.83
N THR A 233 -5.50 -11.79 -0.30
CA THR A 233 -6.96 -11.59 -0.32
C THR A 233 -7.71 -12.87 0.06
N LEU A 234 -7.32 -14.02 -0.50
CA LEU A 234 -7.89 -15.32 -0.14
C LEU A 234 -7.62 -15.67 1.34
N LYS A 235 -6.48 -15.23 1.89
CA LYS A 235 -6.14 -15.42 3.29
C LYS A 235 -7.06 -14.58 4.19
N LEU A 236 -7.27 -13.30 3.87
CA LEU A 236 -8.21 -12.42 4.56
C LEU A 236 -9.66 -12.94 4.49
N LEU A 237 -10.02 -13.60 3.39
CA LEU A 237 -11.33 -14.22 3.18
C LEU A 237 -11.44 -15.65 3.73
N ASN A 238 -10.44 -16.13 4.48
CA ASN A 238 -10.40 -17.44 5.13
C ASN A 238 -10.62 -18.63 4.18
N ILE A 239 -10.11 -18.55 2.94
CA ILE A 239 -10.20 -19.65 1.96
C ILE A 239 -8.90 -19.96 1.23
N PHE A 240 -7.79 -19.29 1.57
CA PHE A 240 -6.49 -19.59 0.97
C PHE A 240 -6.09 -21.06 1.17
N GLN A 241 -6.44 -21.67 2.30
CA GLN A 241 -6.17 -23.08 2.61
C GLN A 241 -6.82 -24.08 1.63
N TYR A 242 -7.76 -23.64 0.79
CA TYR A 242 -8.38 -24.48 -0.24
C TYR A 242 -7.71 -24.35 -1.62
N THR A 243 -6.61 -23.61 -1.72
CA THR A 243 -5.85 -23.43 -2.97
C THR A 243 -4.82 -24.53 -3.17
N ASN A 244 -4.30 -24.67 -4.40
CA ASN A 244 -3.24 -25.63 -4.68
C ASN A 244 -1.86 -25.05 -4.32
N PHE A 245 -1.33 -25.42 -3.16
CA PHE A 245 -0.08 -24.85 -2.66
C PHE A 245 1.13 -25.23 -3.53
N GLU A 246 1.24 -26.51 -3.90
CA GLU A 246 2.37 -27.03 -4.68
C GLU A 246 2.51 -26.34 -6.03
N LYS A 247 1.42 -26.18 -6.78
CA LYS A 247 1.46 -25.46 -8.06
C LYS A 247 1.89 -24.01 -7.90
N ASN A 248 1.36 -23.33 -6.88
CA ASN A 248 1.72 -21.93 -6.62
C ASN A 248 3.19 -21.80 -6.26
N ARG A 249 3.66 -22.61 -5.30
CA ARG A 249 5.06 -22.64 -4.87
C ARG A 249 6.00 -22.93 -6.03
N ASN A 250 5.68 -23.92 -6.87
CA ASN A 250 6.48 -24.27 -8.04
C ASN A 250 6.54 -23.13 -9.07
N TYR A 251 5.43 -22.43 -9.32
CA TYR A 251 5.45 -21.25 -10.19
C TYR A 251 6.30 -20.12 -9.62
N ILE A 252 6.16 -19.79 -8.34
CA ILE A 252 6.99 -18.76 -7.68
C ILE A 252 8.47 -19.12 -7.79
N LEU A 253 8.85 -20.36 -7.48
CA LEU A 253 10.25 -20.79 -7.55
C LEU A 253 10.79 -20.85 -8.98
N SER A 254 9.92 -21.01 -9.99
CA SER A 254 10.35 -20.94 -11.39
C SER A 254 10.72 -19.53 -11.85
N THR A 255 10.35 -18.48 -11.10
CA THR A 255 10.71 -17.08 -11.40
C THR A 255 11.89 -16.58 -10.58
N GLN A 256 12.52 -17.46 -9.78
CA GLN A 256 13.69 -17.13 -9.00
C GLN A 256 14.92 -16.97 -9.90
N ASP A 257 15.62 -15.85 -9.79
CA ASP A 257 16.93 -15.71 -10.38
C ASP A 257 17.96 -16.42 -9.50
N ARG A 258 18.60 -17.46 -10.03
CA ARG A 258 19.56 -18.28 -9.28
C ARG A 258 20.96 -17.70 -9.24
N LEU A 259 21.26 -16.69 -10.05
CA LEU A 259 22.57 -16.05 -10.13
C LEU A 259 22.64 -14.82 -9.23
N VAL A 260 21.69 -13.90 -9.37
CA VAL A 260 21.68 -12.62 -8.63
C VAL A 260 20.71 -12.63 -7.44
N GLY A 261 19.83 -13.61 -7.35
CA GLY A 261 18.77 -13.65 -6.34
C GLY A 261 17.56 -12.78 -6.71
N GLY A 262 16.53 -12.83 -5.87
CA GLY A 262 15.25 -12.18 -6.16
C GLY A 262 14.36 -12.98 -7.09
N PHE A 263 13.22 -12.39 -7.44
CA PHE A 263 12.17 -13.03 -8.23
C PHE A 263 11.66 -12.08 -9.30
N ALA A 264 11.50 -12.60 -10.51
CA ALA A 264 10.89 -11.88 -11.61
C ALA A 264 9.37 -12.11 -11.67
N LYS A 265 8.71 -11.39 -12.57
CA LYS A 265 7.30 -11.60 -12.91
C LYS A 265 7.03 -12.99 -13.52
N TRP A 266 7.93 -13.43 -14.40
CA TRP A 266 7.85 -14.66 -15.18
C TRP A 266 9.17 -15.43 -15.11
N PRO A 267 9.17 -16.73 -15.42
CA PRO A 267 10.41 -17.50 -15.59
C PRO A 267 11.32 -16.84 -16.65
N ASP A 268 12.62 -17.03 -16.50
CA ASP A 268 13.66 -16.56 -17.44
C ASP A 268 13.55 -15.04 -17.75
N SER A 269 13.10 -14.26 -16.78
CA SER A 269 12.97 -12.81 -16.85
C SER A 269 13.81 -12.16 -15.76
N HIS A 270 14.17 -10.88 -15.92
CA HIS A 270 14.96 -10.16 -14.92
C HIS A 270 14.11 -9.82 -13.68
N PRO A 271 14.66 -10.00 -12.46
CA PRO A 271 14.02 -9.62 -11.20
C PRO A 271 13.87 -8.10 -11.05
#